data_AF-A0A942A0Y8-F1
#
_entry.id   AF-A0A942A0Y8-F1
#
_cell.length_a   1.000
_cell.length_b   1.000
_cell.length_c   1.000
_cell.angle_alpha   90.00
_cell.angle_beta   90.00
_cell.angle_gamma   90.00
#
_symmetry.space_group_name_H-M   'P 1'
#
loop_
_entity.id
_entity.type
_entity.pdbx_description
1 polymer ?
#
loop_
_entity_poly.entity_id
_entity_poly.type
_entity_poly.pdbx_seq_one_letter_code
_entity_poly.pdbx_strand_id
1 'polypeptide(L)'
;MDDEEFRKKYYHLRILKSIQEYLKADTNAAAAVYPVRVPEELLYQLAKSEGPEKADEVIHRIFKAGLTAWSEKMYQEVFGSQENLETFIELLKKKNTE
;
A
#
# COMPACT_ATOMS: atom_id res chain seq x y z
N MET A 1 -18.11 18.78 -1.64
CA MET A 1 -16.71 18.41 -1.85
C MET A 1 -16.14 19.39 -2.84
N ASP A 2 -15.15 20.16 -2.42
CA ASP A 2 -14.44 21.04 -3.33
C ASP A 2 -13.50 20.25 -4.25
N ASP A 3 -12.97 20.90 -5.28
CA ASP A 3 -12.10 20.24 -6.26
C ASP A 3 -10.75 19.79 -5.68
N GLU A 4 -10.26 20.46 -4.62
CA GLU A 4 -9.00 20.11 -3.97
C GLU A 4 -9.15 18.82 -3.14
N GLU A 5 -10.20 18.74 -2.33
CA GLU A 5 -10.63 17.58 -1.57
C GLU A 5 -10.90 16.39 -2.52
N PHE A 6 -11.56 16.64 -3.65
CA PHE A 6 -11.80 15.61 -4.66
C PHE A 6 -10.50 15.08 -5.24
N ARG A 7 -9.59 15.95 -5.69
CA ARG A 7 -8.28 15.55 -6.23
C ARG A 7 -7.46 14.78 -5.21
N LYS A 8 -7.46 15.22 -3.95
CA LYS A 8 -6.80 14.52 -2.84
C LYS A 8 -7.38 13.12 -2.65
N LYS A 9 -8.69 12.98 -2.51
CA LYS A 9 -9.36 11.66 -2.35
C LYS A 9 -9.12 10.76 -3.56
N TYR A 10 -9.14 11.31 -4.77
CA TYR A 10 -8.84 10.57 -6.00
C TYR A 10 -7.41 10.01 -6.02
N TYR A 11 -6.42 10.84 -5.67
CA TYR A 11 -5.03 10.42 -5.57
C TYR A 11 -4.84 9.27 -4.57
N HIS A 12 -5.41 9.40 -3.37
CA HIS A 12 -5.31 8.38 -2.32
C HIS A 12 -6.05 7.09 -2.72
N LEU A 13 -7.21 7.18 -3.38
CA LEU A 13 -7.93 6.03 -3.90
C LEU A 13 -7.06 5.19 -4.86
N ARG A 14 -6.31 5.86 -5.76
CA ARG A 14 -5.41 5.18 -6.69
C ARG A 14 -4.26 4.47 -5.98
N ILE A 15 -3.69 5.11 -4.95
CA ILE A 15 -2.64 4.50 -4.13
C ILE A 15 -3.18 3.27 -3.40
N LEU A 16 -4.31 3.39 -2.70
CA LEU A 16 -4.93 2.29 -1.97
C LEU A 16 -5.23 1.11 -2.91
N LYS A 17 -5.74 1.37 -4.11
CA LYS A 17 -5.97 0.33 -5.12
C LYS A 17 -4.67 -0.36 -5.53
N SER A 18 -3.61 0.39 -5.81
CA SER A 18 -2.31 -0.17 -6.18
C SER A 18 -1.71 -1.02 -5.06
N ILE A 19 -1.85 -0.60 -3.79
CA ILE A 19 -1.40 -1.39 -2.63
C ILE A 19 -2.22 -2.67 -2.48
N GLN A 20 -3.55 -2.60 -2.64
CA GLN A 20 -4.40 -3.80 -2.61
C GLN A 20 -4.00 -4.79 -3.70
N GLU A 21 -3.67 -4.32 -4.90
CA GLU A 21 -3.17 -5.16 -5.99
C GLU A 21 -1.80 -5.77 -5.64
N TYR A 22 -0.88 -4.98 -5.09
CA TYR A 22 0.43 -5.45 -4.64
C TYR A 22 0.33 -6.53 -3.55
N LEU A 23 -0.56 -6.35 -2.56
CA LEU A 23 -0.74 -7.31 -1.47
C LEU A 23 -1.40 -8.62 -1.94
N LYS A 24 -2.21 -8.58 -3.01
CA LYS A 24 -2.85 -9.75 -3.63
C LYS A 24 -1.94 -10.51 -4.58
N ALA A 25 -1.02 -9.82 -5.25
CA ALA A 25 -0.09 -10.44 -6.17
C ALA A 25 1.07 -11.08 -5.40
N ASP A 26 1.18 -12.42 -5.45
CA ASP A 26 2.34 -13.11 -4.87
C ASP A 26 3.63 -12.91 -5.68
N THR A 27 3.58 -12.32 -6.89
CA THR A 27 4.70 -12.46 -7.85
C THR A 27 4.93 -11.32 -8.85
N ASN A 28 4.17 -10.21 -8.87
CA ASN A 28 4.43 -9.16 -9.88
C ASN A 28 5.53 -8.18 -9.44
N ALA A 29 6.78 -8.62 -9.65
CA ALA A 29 8.00 -7.84 -9.53
C ALA A 29 8.12 -6.81 -10.67
N ALA A 30 7.53 -5.63 -10.52
CA ALA A 30 7.65 -4.59 -11.54
C ALA A 30 7.55 -3.15 -10.98
N ALA A 31 8.22 -2.84 -9.86
CA ALA A 31 8.60 -1.47 -9.54
C ALA A 31 9.57 -1.44 -8.35
N ALA A 32 10.84 -1.12 -8.59
CA ALA A 32 11.77 -0.71 -7.53
C ALA A 32 12.39 0.62 -7.93
N VAL A 33 12.01 1.69 -7.22
CA VAL A 33 12.55 3.05 -7.44
C VAL A 33 13.74 3.32 -6.51
N TYR A 34 13.80 2.66 -5.34
CA TYR A 34 14.91 2.75 -4.38
C TYR A 34 15.00 1.49 -3.50
N PRO A 35 16.21 1.00 -3.16
CA PRO A 35 16.38 -0.15 -2.27
C PRO A 35 15.87 0.12 -0.85
N VAL A 36 15.09 -0.80 -0.29
CA VAL A 36 14.68 -0.75 1.12
C VAL A 36 15.91 -1.00 1.98
N ARG A 37 16.24 -0.04 2.87
CA ARG A 37 17.32 -0.22 3.85
C ARG A 37 16.80 -1.06 5.01
N VAL A 38 17.54 -2.12 5.35
CA VAL A 38 17.22 -3.04 6.44
C VAL A 38 18.28 -2.90 7.53
N PRO A 39 17.93 -2.98 8.83
CA PRO A 39 18.92 -2.98 9.90
C PRO A 39 19.95 -4.10 9.71
N GLU A 40 21.24 -3.74 9.80
CA GLU A 40 22.35 -4.64 9.48
C GLU A 40 22.34 -5.92 10.34
N GLU A 41 22.17 -5.77 11.66
CA GLU A 41 22.17 -6.91 12.58
C GLU A 41 20.99 -7.86 12.31
N LEU A 42 19.81 -7.32 11.97
CA LEU A 42 18.64 -8.12 11.62
C LEU A 42 18.92 -8.97 10.38
N LEU A 43 19.44 -8.34 9.33
CA LEU A 43 19.78 -9.02 8.08
C LEU A 43 20.88 -10.06 8.32
N TYR A 44 21.94 -9.70 9.04
CA TYR A 44 23.05 -10.59 9.33
C TYR A 44 22.61 -11.82 10.12
N GLN A 45 21.88 -11.64 11.22
CA GLN A 45 21.46 -12.75 12.07
C GLN A 45 20.51 -13.69 11.33
N LEU A 46 19.51 -13.14 10.60
CA LEU A 46 18.58 -13.96 9.83
C LEU A 46 19.28 -14.73 8.70
N ALA A 47 20.13 -14.05 7.93
CA ALA A 47 20.86 -14.71 6.84
C ALA A 47 21.82 -15.78 7.35
N LYS A 48 22.44 -15.56 8.51
CA LYS A 48 23.34 -16.51 9.15
C LYS A 48 22.60 -17.73 9.72
N SER A 49 21.44 -17.54 10.33
CA SER A 49 20.71 -18.63 10.99
C SER A 49 19.79 -19.41 10.03
N GLU A 50 19.17 -18.73 9.08
CA GLU A 50 18.11 -19.30 8.23
C GLU A 50 18.41 -19.21 6.72
N GLY A 51 19.53 -18.60 6.34
CA GLY A 51 19.92 -18.43 4.95
C GLY A 51 19.33 -17.18 4.28
N PRO A 52 19.89 -16.78 3.12
CA PRO A 52 19.54 -15.53 2.45
C PRO A 52 18.10 -15.49 1.93
N GLU A 53 17.59 -16.62 1.40
CA GLU A 53 16.20 -16.71 0.91
C GLU A 53 15.20 -16.46 2.03
N LYS A 54 15.45 -17.04 3.20
CA LYS A 54 14.57 -16.88 4.35
C LYS A 54 14.65 -15.48 4.94
N ALA A 55 15.84 -14.90 4.97
CA ALA A 55 16.02 -13.49 5.36
C ALA A 55 15.22 -12.55 4.45
N ASP A 56 15.28 -12.74 3.13
CA ASP A 56 14.50 -11.97 2.17
C ASP A 56 12.98 -12.14 2.38
N GLU A 57 12.52 -13.38 2.56
CA GLU A 57 11.12 -13.69 2.86
C GLU A 57 10.62 -12.96 4.12
N VAL A 58 11.43 -12.97 5.20
CA VAL A 58 11.10 -12.28 6.45
C VAL A 58 11.05 -10.77 6.26
N ILE A 59 12.02 -10.19 5.56
CA ILE A 59 12.03 -8.75 5.24
C ILE A 59 10.81 -8.36 4.41
N HIS A 60 10.48 -9.17 3.40
CA HIS A 60 9.30 -8.96 2.58
C HIS A 60 8.00 -9.02 3.40
N ARG A 61 7.90 -9.96 4.34
CA ARG A 61 6.75 -10.04 5.27
C ARG A 61 6.65 -8.84 6.19
N ILE A 62 7.77 -8.35 6.73
CA ILE A 62 7.81 -7.12 7.55
C ILE A 62 7.33 -5.93 6.71
N PHE A 63 7.81 -5.81 5.47
CA PHE A 63 7.37 -4.76 4.56
C PHE A 63 5.87 -4.84 4.27
N LYS A 64 5.35 -6.03 3.92
CA LYS A 64 3.91 -6.25 3.69
C LYS A 64 3.07 -5.86 4.92
N ALA A 65 3.47 -6.28 6.11
CA ALA A 65 2.77 -5.94 7.35
C ALA A 65 2.73 -4.43 7.61
N GLY A 66 3.87 -3.75 7.43
CA GLY A 66 3.95 -2.29 7.55
C GLY A 66 3.10 -1.57 6.50
N LEU A 67 3.11 -2.06 5.27
CA LEU A 67 2.32 -1.51 4.16
C LEU A 67 0.82 -1.66 4.42
N THR A 68 0.37 -2.82 4.93
CA THR A 68 -1.02 -3.04 5.34
C THR A 68 -1.43 -2.03 6.41
N ALA A 69 -0.70 -1.94 7.53
CA ALA A 69 -1.03 -1.01 8.61
C ALA A 69 -1.05 0.46 8.15
N TRP A 70 -0.10 0.85 7.30
CA TRP A 70 -0.06 2.20 6.74
C TRP A 70 -1.24 2.49 5.82
N SER A 71 -1.60 1.55 4.94
CA SER A 71 -2.73 1.71 4.02
C SER A 71 -4.07 1.78 4.75
N GLU A 72 -4.25 1.02 5.83
CA GLU A 72 -5.44 1.09 6.69
C GLU A 72 -5.54 2.48 7.35
N LYS A 73 -4.44 2.98 7.92
CA LYS A 73 -4.40 4.32 8.51
C LYS A 73 -4.74 5.40 7.46
N MET A 74 -4.14 5.33 6.28
CA MET A 74 -4.45 6.24 5.17
C MET A 74 -5.93 6.20 4.81
N TYR A 75 -6.51 5.01 4.69
CA TYR A 75 -7.92 4.84 4.39
C TYR A 75 -8.81 5.51 5.46
N GLN A 76 -8.50 5.31 6.73
CA GLN A 76 -9.23 5.93 7.84
C GLN A 76 -9.10 7.47 7.84
N GLU A 77 -7.91 8.00 7.56
CA GLU A 77 -7.69 9.46 7.50
C GLU A 77 -8.39 10.12 6.32
N VAL A 78 -8.48 9.44 5.18
CA VAL A 78 -9.01 10.03 3.93
C VAL A 78 -10.50 9.80 3.75
N PHE A 79 -10.98 8.61 4.08
CA PHE A 79 -12.37 8.20 3.87
C PHE A 79 -13.12 7.98 5.19
N GLY A 80 -12.45 7.44 6.22
CA GLY A 80 -13.00 7.24 7.57
C GLY A 80 -14.08 6.17 7.69
N SER A 81 -14.80 5.85 6.62
CA SER A 81 -15.80 4.79 6.57
C SER A 81 -15.97 4.24 5.17
N GLN A 82 -16.55 3.04 5.08
CA GLN A 82 -16.87 2.41 3.80
C GLN A 82 -17.96 3.19 3.06
N GLU A 83 -18.96 3.69 3.77
CA GLU A 83 -20.04 4.52 3.21
C GLU A 83 -19.49 5.78 2.52
N ASN A 84 -18.49 6.43 3.12
CA ASN A 84 -17.85 7.62 2.54
C ASN A 84 -17.04 7.28 1.28
N LEU A 85 -16.37 6.12 1.28
CA LEU A 85 -15.66 5.62 0.10
C LEU A 85 -16.65 5.32 -1.04
N GLU A 86 -17.74 4.61 -0.76
CA GLU A 86 -18.77 4.28 -1.75
C GLU A 86 -19.40 5.55 -2.33
N THR A 87 -19.73 6.52 -1.47
CA THR A 87 -20.21 7.84 -1.89
C THR A 87 -19.22 8.54 -2.82
N PHE A 88 -17.93 8.48 -2.51
CA PHE A 88 -16.89 9.05 -3.36
C PHE A 88 -16.78 8.34 -4.71
N ILE A 89 -16.88 7.01 -4.73
CA ILE A 89 -16.85 6.21 -5.97
C ILE A 89 -18.05 6.56 -6.87
N GLU A 90 -19.23 6.73 -6.31
CA GLU A 90 -20.42 7.12 -7.09
C GLU A 90 -20.28 8.52 -7.69
N LEU A 91 -19.71 9.47 -6.94
CA LEU A 91 -19.39 10.80 -7.47
C LEU A 91 -18.38 10.74 -8.63
N LEU A 92 -17.39 9.86 -8.51
CA LEU A 92 -16.37 9.66 -9.53
C LEU A 92 -16.96 9.05 -10.81
N LYS A 93 -17.89 8.09 -10.69
CA LYS A 93 -18.63 7.53 -11.83
C LYS A 93 -19.43 8.60 -12.56
N LYS A 94 -20.16 9.45 -11.82
CA LYS A 94 -20.94 10.55 -12.40
C LYS A 94 -20.07 11.51 -13.20
N LYS A 95 -18.93 11.95 -12.65
CA LYS A 95 -17.96 12.82 -13.35
C LYS A 95 -17.30 12.20 -14.58
N ASN A 96 -17.22 10.87 -14.68
CA ASN A 96 -16.67 10.17 -15.85
C ASN A 96 -17.71 9.85 -16.92
N THR A 97 -19.00 10.03 -16.62
CA THR A 97 -20.12 9.75 -17.56
C THR A 97 -20.58 11.04 -18.28
N GLU A 98 -20.22 12.21 -17.73
CA GLU A 98 -20.24 13.51 -18.41
C GLU A 98 -18.99 13.71 -19.29
#